data_AF-A0A9D6B3X7-F1
#
_entry.id   AF-A0A9D6B3X7-F1
#
_cell.length_a   1.000
_cell.length_b   1.000
_cell.length_c   1.000
_cell.angle_alpha   90.00
_cell.angle_beta   90.00
_cell.angle_gamma   90.00
#
_symmetry.space_group_name_H-M   'P 1'
#
loop_
_entity.id
_entity.type
_entity.pdbx_description
1 polymer ?
#
loop_
_entity_poly.entity_id
_entity_poly.type
_entity_poly.pdbx_seq_one_letter_code
_entity_poly.pdbx_strand_id
1 'polypeptide(L)'
;MNDQLLDDEAIEQIAKDRFGIDLEVRQMIVQGAPISHTGEASVFLSKKKQLYVYIHGQSNYVLGDIQKIVARMGLKAELYVPPKGQPHYFDDLAVEKFRQTYPGRKPSSENDLRYYRTLSPYNPALIVVHEVKNGEIKQFDTDASGNWRTVAKFAYRRIKTS
;
A
#
# COMPACT_ATOMS: atom_id res chain seq x y z
N MET A 1 -11.62 16.37 17.21
CA MET A 1 -10.44 16.03 18.05
C MET A 1 -10.51 14.59 18.54
N ASN A 2 -11.68 14.05 18.94
CA ASN A 2 -11.79 12.63 19.31
C ASN A 2 -11.75 11.67 18.11
N ASP A 3 -12.38 12.01 16.99
CA ASP A 3 -12.44 11.09 15.83
C ASP A 3 -11.06 10.82 15.21
N GLN A 4 -10.22 11.83 15.05
CA GLN A 4 -8.84 11.65 14.55
C GLN A 4 -7.97 10.77 15.44
N LEU A 5 -8.09 10.88 16.77
CA LEU A 5 -7.35 10.03 17.70
C LEU A 5 -7.82 8.57 17.62
N LEU A 6 -9.14 8.37 17.47
CA LEU A 6 -9.73 7.05 17.29
C LEU A 6 -9.24 6.39 15.98
N ASP A 7 -9.14 7.19 14.91
CA ASP A 7 -8.69 6.73 13.59
C ASP A 7 -7.19 6.40 13.58
N ASP A 8 -6.37 7.20 14.28
CA ASP A 8 -4.94 6.92 14.45
C ASP A 8 -4.74 5.60 15.22
N GLU A 9 -5.39 5.43 16.38
CA GLU A 9 -5.34 4.19 17.18
C GLU A 9 -5.83 2.97 16.39
N ALA A 10 -6.89 3.13 15.58
CA ALA A 10 -7.39 2.06 14.72
C ALA A 10 -6.35 1.62 13.69
N ILE A 11 -5.66 2.56 13.04
CA ILE A 11 -4.60 2.25 12.07
C ILE A 11 -3.41 1.57 12.75
N GLU A 12 -3.01 2.02 13.94
CA GLU A 12 -1.93 1.40 14.72
C GLU A 12 -2.27 -0.04 15.10
N GLN A 13 -3.50 -0.28 15.59
CA GLN A 13 -3.97 -1.62 15.93
C GLN A 13 -4.05 -2.53 14.71
N ILE A 14 -4.55 -2.01 13.56
CA ILE A 14 -4.57 -2.76 12.30
C ILE A 14 -3.15 -3.08 11.82
N ALA A 15 -2.21 -2.14 11.92
CA ALA A 15 -0.81 -2.36 11.55
C ALA A 15 -0.20 -3.52 12.35
N LYS A 16 -0.47 -3.57 13.65
CA LYS A 16 -0.04 -4.63 14.54
C LYS A 16 -0.70 -5.96 14.21
N ASP A 17 -2.02 -6.01 14.14
CA ASP A 17 -2.79 -7.25 14.00
C ASP A 17 -2.70 -7.87 12.60
N ARG A 18 -2.69 -7.03 11.56
CA ARG A 18 -2.71 -7.49 10.16
C ARG A 18 -1.33 -7.57 9.54
N PHE A 19 -0.34 -6.83 10.03
CA PHE A 19 0.99 -6.80 9.43
C PHE A 19 2.12 -7.12 10.41
N GLY A 20 1.84 -7.24 11.71
CA GLY A 20 2.86 -7.51 12.72
C GLY A 20 3.83 -6.33 12.92
N ILE A 21 3.43 -5.12 12.54
CA ILE A 21 4.27 -3.93 12.68
C ILE A 21 3.75 -3.07 13.82
N ASP A 22 4.63 -2.78 14.78
CA ASP A 22 4.40 -1.75 15.79
C ASP A 22 4.80 -0.39 15.21
N LEU A 23 3.79 0.43 14.90
CA LEU A 23 3.97 1.79 14.41
C LEU A 23 3.12 2.75 15.23
N GLU A 24 3.62 3.97 15.37
CA GLU A 24 2.91 5.07 16.03
C GLU A 24 2.73 6.21 15.04
N VAL A 25 1.49 6.63 14.84
CA VAL A 25 1.13 7.76 13.97
C VAL A 25 1.57 9.05 14.65
N ARG A 26 2.32 9.86 13.90
CA ARG A 26 2.71 11.21 14.31
C ARG A 26 1.81 12.27 13.71
N GLN A 27 1.44 12.08 12.44
CA GLN A 27 0.67 13.04 11.69
C GLN A 27 -0.08 12.36 10.55
N MET A 28 -1.40 12.50 10.54
CA MET A 28 -2.24 12.19 9.40
C MET A 28 -2.07 13.27 8.31
N ILE A 29 -1.70 12.87 7.10
CA ILE A 29 -1.52 13.79 5.95
C ILE A 29 -2.77 13.78 5.08
N VAL A 30 -3.34 12.60 4.85
CA VAL A 30 -4.57 12.39 4.10
C VAL A 30 -5.35 11.29 4.81
N GLN A 31 -6.64 11.50 5.04
CA GLN A 31 -7.50 10.53 5.71
C GLN A 31 -8.64 10.13 4.77
N GLY A 32 -8.87 8.82 4.61
CA GLY A 32 -10.04 8.29 3.89
C GLY A 32 -10.15 8.78 2.44
N ALA A 33 -9.03 9.05 1.76
CA ALA A 33 -9.08 9.51 0.37
C ALA A 33 -9.61 8.39 -0.53
N PRO A 34 -10.64 8.65 -1.35
CA PRO A 34 -11.12 7.65 -2.29
C PRO A 34 -9.99 7.24 -3.25
N ILE A 35 -9.83 5.93 -3.47
CA ILE A 35 -8.90 5.37 -4.46
C ILE A 35 -9.63 4.62 -5.59
N SER A 36 -10.94 4.41 -5.40
CA SER A 36 -11.90 3.88 -6.35
C SER A 36 -13.31 4.18 -5.81
N HIS A 37 -14.35 3.61 -6.41
CA HIS A 37 -15.72 3.70 -5.89
C HIS A 37 -15.95 2.96 -4.56
N THR A 38 -15.08 2.01 -4.20
CA THR A 38 -15.32 1.07 -3.09
C THR A 38 -14.10 0.91 -2.18
N GLY A 39 -13.14 1.83 -2.26
CA GLY A 39 -11.91 1.75 -1.48
C GLY A 39 -11.35 3.13 -1.16
N GLU A 40 -10.63 3.16 -0.05
CA GLU A 40 -10.10 4.36 0.57
C GLU A 40 -8.63 4.16 0.96
N ALA A 41 -7.92 5.28 1.08
CA ALA A 41 -6.53 5.31 1.52
C ALA A 41 -6.27 6.44 2.52
N SER A 42 -5.50 6.11 3.55
CA SER A 42 -4.97 7.07 4.51
C SER A 42 -3.45 7.14 4.40
N VAL A 43 -2.91 8.35 4.28
CA VAL A 43 -1.47 8.62 4.21
C VAL A 43 -1.04 9.32 5.49
N PHE A 44 -0.04 8.76 6.18
CA PHE A 44 0.40 9.26 7.48
C PHE A 44 1.90 9.13 7.69
N LEU A 45 2.46 10.05 8.46
CA LEU A 45 3.81 9.96 8.98
C LEU A 45 3.80 9.23 10.32
N SER A 46 4.71 8.28 10.46
CA SER A 46 5.04 7.70 11.77
C SER A 46 5.92 8.63 12.62
N LYS A 47 6.04 8.36 13.92
CA LYS A 47 7.00 9.04 14.82
C LYS A 47 8.45 8.91 14.35
N LYS A 48 8.78 7.83 13.63
CA LYS A 48 10.08 7.60 12.98
C LYS A 48 10.28 8.41 11.69
N LYS A 49 9.37 9.34 11.35
CA LYS A 49 9.37 10.15 10.13
C LYS A 49 9.34 9.32 8.83
N GLN A 50 8.85 8.09 8.91
CA GLN A 50 8.61 7.23 7.76
C GLN A 50 7.17 7.41 7.30
N LEU A 51 6.98 7.65 6.00
CA LEU A 51 5.67 7.86 5.40
C LEU A 51 5.05 6.51 5.04
N TYR A 52 3.79 6.33 5.40
CA TYR A 52 3.00 5.15 5.09
C TYR A 52 1.75 5.53 4.32
N VAL A 53 1.25 4.58 3.55
CA VAL A 53 -0.12 4.59 3.05
C VAL A 53 -0.81 3.28 3.43
N TYR A 54 -1.95 3.40 4.07
CA TYR A 54 -2.87 2.31 4.38
C TYR A 54 -4.02 2.34 3.38
N ILE A 55 -4.35 1.19 2.79
CA ILE A 55 -5.38 1.04 1.76
C ILE A 55 -6.31 -0.08 2.15
N HIS A 56 -7.62 0.14 2.05
CA HIS A 56 -8.63 -0.89 2.22
C HIS A 56 -9.86 -0.61 1.34
N GLY A 57 -10.71 -1.61 1.17
CA GLY A 57 -11.96 -1.47 0.44
C GLY A 57 -12.79 -2.75 0.43
N GLN A 58 -13.95 -2.70 -0.19
CA GLN A 58 -14.83 -3.88 -0.35
C GLN A 58 -14.36 -4.81 -1.48
N SER A 59 -13.58 -4.29 -2.42
CA SER A 59 -13.05 -5.05 -3.55
C SER A 59 -11.92 -6.00 -3.15
N ASN A 60 -11.78 -7.13 -3.86
CA ASN A 60 -10.69 -8.08 -3.67
C ASN A 60 -9.40 -7.58 -4.36
N TYR A 61 -8.75 -6.55 -3.82
CA TYR A 61 -7.51 -6.04 -4.39
C TYR A 61 -6.41 -7.08 -4.36
N VAL A 62 -5.64 -7.14 -5.45
CA VAL A 62 -4.37 -7.87 -5.51
C VAL A 62 -3.19 -6.89 -5.48
N LEU A 63 -1.97 -7.40 -5.23
CA LEU A 63 -0.77 -6.57 -5.17
C LEU A 63 -0.60 -5.68 -6.42
N GLY A 64 -0.93 -6.19 -7.61
CA GLY A 64 -0.85 -5.43 -8.86
C GLY A 64 -1.81 -4.23 -8.90
N ASP A 65 -2.99 -4.33 -8.29
CA ASP A 65 -3.93 -3.21 -8.21
C ASP A 65 -3.41 -2.16 -7.22
N ILE A 66 -2.94 -2.61 -6.06
CA ILE A 66 -2.34 -1.74 -5.04
C ILE A 66 -1.14 -0.98 -5.61
N GLN A 67 -0.27 -1.63 -6.39
CA GLN A 67 0.85 -1.00 -7.08
C GLN A 67 0.39 0.13 -8.03
N LYS A 68 -0.68 -0.11 -8.80
CA LYS A 68 -1.26 0.90 -9.70
C LYS A 68 -1.89 2.05 -8.93
N ILE A 69 -2.61 1.76 -7.84
CA ILE A 69 -3.24 2.77 -6.97
C ILE A 69 -2.16 3.67 -6.36
N VAL A 70 -1.14 3.09 -5.73
CA VAL A 70 -0.02 3.84 -5.12
C VAL A 70 0.65 4.74 -6.16
N ALA A 71 0.90 4.24 -7.38
CA ALA A 71 1.48 5.04 -8.44
C ALA A 71 0.58 6.21 -8.88
N ARG A 72 -0.75 5.99 -8.97
CA ARG A 72 -1.75 7.01 -9.35
C ARG A 72 -1.97 8.06 -8.26
N MET A 73 -1.84 7.67 -6.99
CA MET A 73 -1.81 8.59 -5.84
C MET A 73 -0.60 9.53 -5.85
N GLY A 74 0.35 9.36 -6.77
CA GLY A 74 1.59 10.15 -6.80
C GLY A 74 2.66 9.61 -5.85
N LEU A 75 2.53 8.37 -5.36
CA LEU A 75 3.47 7.79 -4.41
C LEU A 75 4.45 6.85 -5.11
N LYS A 76 5.65 6.73 -4.54
CA LYS A 76 6.63 5.70 -4.89
C LYS A 76 6.81 4.79 -3.68
N ALA A 77 6.42 3.52 -3.80
CA ALA A 77 6.61 2.55 -2.73
C ALA A 77 8.10 2.26 -2.50
N GLU A 78 8.47 2.08 -1.24
CA GLU A 78 9.71 1.46 -0.80
C GLU A 78 9.50 -0.04 -0.53
N LEU A 79 8.41 -0.36 0.17
CA LEU A 79 8.09 -1.72 0.60
C LEU A 79 6.57 -1.89 0.66
N TYR A 80 6.07 -2.99 0.10
CA TYR A 80 4.71 -3.48 0.34
C TYR A 80 4.79 -4.46 1.51
N VAL A 81 4.21 -4.10 2.65
CA VAL A 81 4.36 -4.87 3.89
C VAL A 81 3.56 -6.17 3.78
N PRO A 82 4.20 -7.34 3.91
CA PRO A 82 3.47 -8.60 3.81
C PRO A 82 2.46 -8.75 4.97
N PRO A 83 1.26 -9.29 4.72
CA PRO A 83 0.30 -9.59 5.77
C PRO A 83 0.83 -10.61 6.80
N LYS A 84 0.29 -10.53 8.01
CA LYS A 84 0.47 -11.47 9.13
C LYS A 84 1.94 -11.73 9.50
N GLY A 85 2.83 -10.77 9.23
CA GLY A 85 4.26 -10.94 9.47
C GLY A 85 4.89 -12.09 8.67
N GLN A 86 4.29 -12.50 7.54
CA GLN A 86 4.79 -13.58 6.69
C GLN A 86 5.75 -13.01 5.62
N PRO A 87 7.08 -13.03 5.80
CA PRO A 87 7.99 -12.27 4.94
C PRO A 87 7.94 -12.69 3.46
N HIS A 88 7.58 -13.96 3.22
CA HIS A 88 7.52 -14.56 1.88
C HIS A 88 6.09 -14.65 1.32
N TYR A 89 5.10 -14.00 1.93
CA TYR A 89 3.68 -14.10 1.55
C TYR A 89 3.44 -13.97 0.02
N PHE A 90 4.03 -12.95 -0.61
CA PHE A 90 3.86 -12.72 -2.04
C PHE A 90 4.56 -13.78 -2.88
N ASP A 91 5.71 -14.28 -2.43
CA ASP A 91 6.49 -15.31 -3.12
C ASP A 91 5.82 -16.68 -3.04
N ASP A 92 5.34 -17.06 -1.86
CA ASP A 92 4.68 -18.34 -1.62
C ASP A 92 3.45 -18.50 -2.49
N LEU A 93 2.60 -17.47 -2.53
CA LEU A 93 1.42 -17.42 -3.40
C LEU A 93 1.81 -17.37 -4.89
N ALA A 94 2.88 -16.68 -5.24
CA ALA A 94 3.35 -16.64 -6.62
C ALA A 94 3.83 -18.02 -7.09
N VAL A 95 4.55 -18.75 -6.26
CA VAL A 95 5.01 -20.12 -6.53
C VAL A 95 3.82 -21.06 -6.67
N GLU A 96 2.82 -20.95 -5.79
CA GLU A 96 1.59 -21.74 -5.87
C GLU A 96 0.85 -21.49 -7.19
N LYS A 97 0.63 -20.23 -7.54
CA LYS A 97 -0.01 -19.85 -8.81
C LYS A 97 0.80 -20.28 -10.03
N PHE A 98 2.12 -20.18 -9.99
CA PHE A 98 2.98 -20.67 -11.07
C PHE A 98 2.80 -22.18 -11.29
N ARG A 99 2.78 -22.98 -10.21
CA ARG A 99 2.59 -24.43 -10.29
C ARG A 99 1.19 -24.82 -10.80
N GLN A 100 0.17 -24.03 -10.45
CA GLN A 100 -1.19 -24.20 -10.98
C GLN A 100 -1.24 -23.98 -12.50
N THR A 101 -0.53 -22.97 -13.01
CA THR A 101 -0.48 -22.67 -14.46
C THR A 101 0.44 -23.62 -15.23
N TYR A 102 1.56 -24.04 -14.63
CA TYR A 102 2.55 -24.92 -15.24
C TYR A 102 2.84 -26.15 -14.36
N PRO A 103 1.93 -27.14 -14.33
CA PRO A 103 2.13 -28.37 -13.56
C PRO A 103 3.45 -29.06 -13.92
N GLY A 104 4.20 -29.49 -12.90
CA GLY A 104 5.49 -30.19 -13.07
C GLY A 104 6.69 -29.29 -13.37
N ARG A 105 6.52 -27.97 -13.55
CA ARG A 105 7.63 -27.02 -13.67
C ARG A 105 7.92 -26.34 -12.33
N LYS A 106 9.20 -26.05 -12.09
CA LYS A 106 9.64 -25.16 -11.01
C LYS A 106 9.98 -23.79 -11.62
N PRO A 107 9.74 -22.68 -10.88
CA PRO A 107 10.22 -21.37 -11.30
C PRO A 107 11.73 -21.40 -11.48
N SER A 108 12.22 -20.97 -12.64
CA SER A 108 13.65 -20.96 -12.96
C SER A 108 14.30 -19.61 -12.64
N SER A 109 13.52 -18.54 -12.57
CA SER A 109 13.97 -17.19 -12.28
C SER A 109 12.97 -16.40 -11.44
N GLU A 110 13.43 -15.35 -10.75
CA GLU A 110 12.53 -14.40 -10.07
C GLU A 110 11.62 -13.66 -11.05
N ASN A 111 12.05 -13.49 -12.31
CA ASN A 111 11.23 -12.86 -13.35
C ASN A 111 9.99 -13.70 -13.65
N ASP A 112 10.10 -15.03 -13.57
CA ASP A 112 8.97 -15.94 -13.75
C ASP A 112 7.89 -15.70 -12.69
N LEU A 113 8.31 -15.37 -11.46
CA LEU A 113 7.41 -15.12 -10.33
C LEU A 113 6.88 -13.68 -10.28
N ARG A 114 7.53 -12.72 -10.94
CA ARG A 114 7.18 -11.30 -10.86
C ARG A 114 5.71 -11.04 -11.19
N TYR A 115 5.21 -11.64 -12.25
CA TYR A 115 3.80 -11.53 -12.63
C TYR A 115 2.88 -12.18 -11.60
N TYR A 116 3.19 -13.39 -11.15
CA TYR A 116 2.35 -14.12 -10.20
C TYR A 116 2.25 -13.44 -8.83
N ARG A 117 3.32 -12.77 -8.36
CA ARG A 117 3.26 -11.93 -7.15
C ARG A 117 2.19 -10.86 -7.24
N THR A 118 1.96 -10.30 -8.43
CA THR A 118 0.93 -9.26 -8.62
C THR A 118 -0.50 -9.77 -8.44
N LEU A 119 -0.70 -11.09 -8.50
CA LEU A 119 -2.01 -11.73 -8.33
C LEU A 119 -2.30 -12.09 -6.87
N SER A 120 -1.33 -11.91 -5.96
CA SER A 120 -1.51 -12.21 -4.55
C SER A 120 -2.52 -11.25 -3.92
N PRO A 121 -3.55 -11.74 -3.20
CA PRO A 121 -4.53 -10.90 -2.51
C PRO A 121 -3.85 -9.96 -1.53
N TYR A 122 -4.25 -8.69 -1.55
CA TYR A 122 -3.63 -7.66 -0.73
C TYR A 122 -4.65 -6.57 -0.35
N ASN A 123 -5.56 -6.94 0.57
CA ASN A 123 -6.55 -6.06 1.18
C ASN A 123 -6.85 -6.55 2.62
N PRO A 124 -6.65 -5.73 3.66
CA PRO A 124 -6.06 -4.39 3.60
C PRO A 124 -4.58 -4.44 3.20
N ALA A 125 -4.05 -3.31 2.75
CA ALA A 125 -2.67 -3.15 2.32
C ALA A 125 -1.98 -2.02 3.09
N LEU A 126 -0.73 -2.25 3.47
CA LEU A 126 0.13 -1.26 4.13
C LEU A 126 1.43 -1.09 3.34
N ILE A 127 1.77 0.14 2.99
CA ILE A 127 2.90 0.42 2.11
C ILE A 127 3.78 1.46 2.78
N VAL A 128 5.07 1.16 2.86
CA VAL A 128 6.10 2.16 3.15
C VAL A 128 6.33 2.98 1.90
N VAL A 129 6.18 4.29 2.00
CA VAL A 129 6.40 5.21 0.89
C VAL A 129 7.85 5.70 0.91
N HIS A 130 8.53 5.57 -0.22
CA HIS A 130 9.86 6.12 -0.44
C HIS A 130 9.81 7.62 -0.75
N GLU A 131 8.84 8.06 -1.55
CA GLU A 131 8.77 9.41 -2.09
C GLU A 131 7.33 9.77 -2.49
N VAL A 132 6.96 11.04 -2.28
CA VAL A 132 5.78 11.67 -2.89
C VAL A 132 6.24 12.40 -4.14
N LYS A 133 5.87 11.87 -5.31
CA LYS A 133 6.27 12.42 -6.61
C LYS A 133 5.67 13.81 -6.78
N ASN A 134 6.50 14.75 -7.21
CA ASN A 134 6.13 16.16 -7.43
C ASN A 134 5.54 16.86 -6.19
N GLY A 135 5.65 16.27 -5.00
CA GLY A 135 5.07 16.82 -3.77
C GLY A 135 3.53 16.82 -3.75
N GLU A 136 2.86 16.02 -4.57
CA GLU A 136 1.39 15.98 -4.65
C GLU A 136 0.87 14.57 -4.35
N ILE A 137 -0.07 14.48 -3.41
CA ILE A 137 -0.85 13.27 -3.14
C ILE A 137 -2.19 13.42 -3.82
N LYS A 138 -2.60 12.38 -4.55
CA LYS A 138 -3.83 12.37 -5.36
C LYS A 138 -4.85 11.37 -4.81
N GLN A 139 -6.12 11.67 -5.06
CA GLN A 139 -7.26 10.79 -4.80
C GLN A 139 -8.04 10.55 -6.10
N PHE A 140 -8.78 9.45 -6.14
CA PHE A 140 -9.75 9.15 -7.19
C PHE A 140 -10.90 10.15 -7.14
N ASP A 141 -11.28 10.66 -8.31
CA ASP A 141 -12.37 11.61 -8.51
C ASP A 141 -12.91 11.46 -9.93
N THR A 142 -14.15 11.01 -10.07
CA THR A 142 -14.81 10.77 -11.36
C THR A 142 -15.01 12.03 -12.19
N ASP A 143 -15.03 13.19 -11.55
CA ASP A 143 -15.31 14.47 -12.22
C ASP A 143 -14.02 15.10 -12.77
N ALA A 144 -12.85 14.55 -12.41
CA ALA A 144 -11.56 15.00 -12.92
C ALA A 144 -11.27 14.37 -14.30
N SER A 145 -10.68 15.15 -15.22
CA SER A 145 -10.36 14.70 -16.59
C SER A 145 -9.46 13.46 -16.67
N GLY A 146 -8.70 13.15 -15.62
CA GLY A 146 -7.87 11.96 -15.49
C GLY A 146 -8.36 10.94 -14.46
N ASN A 147 -9.57 11.11 -13.91
CA ASN A 147 -10.13 10.38 -12.77
C ASN A 147 -9.36 10.53 -11.44
N TRP A 148 -8.38 11.45 -11.37
CA TRP A 148 -7.54 11.67 -10.20
C TRP A 148 -7.27 13.16 -10.00
N ARG A 149 -7.45 13.64 -8.76
CA ARG A 149 -7.15 15.03 -8.38
C ARG A 149 -6.21 15.10 -7.19
N THR A 150 -5.48 16.20 -7.07
CA THR A 150 -4.62 16.46 -5.91
C THR A 150 -5.49 16.73 -4.67
N VAL A 151 -5.28 15.96 -3.61
CA VAL A 151 -5.95 16.13 -2.31
C VAL A 151 -5.04 16.85 -1.30
N ALA A 152 -3.73 16.64 -1.39
CA ALA A 152 -2.76 17.28 -0.50
C ALA A 152 -1.45 17.59 -1.22
N LYS A 153 -0.81 18.69 -0.83
CA LYS A 153 0.57 19.01 -1.21
C LYS A 153 1.49 18.64 -0.04
N PHE A 154 2.38 17.70 -0.26
CA PHE A 154 3.30 17.19 0.74
C PHE A 154 4.59 16.71 0.09
N ALA A 155 5.69 17.42 0.33
CA ALA A 155 7.01 17.02 -0.16
C ALA A 155 7.64 16.02 0.80
N TYR A 156 7.95 14.82 0.29
CA TYR A 156 8.60 13.78 1.06
C TYR A 156 9.49 12.93 0.18
N ARG A 157 10.71 12.67 0.65
CA ARG A 157 11.62 11.71 0.06
C ARG A 157 12.52 11.13 1.14
N ARG A 158 12.53 9.81 1.28
CA ARG A 158 13.40 9.12 2.22
C ARG A 158 14.82 9.10 1.69
N ILE A 159 15.75 9.65 2.46
CA ILE A 159 17.18 9.56 2.20
C ILE A 159 17.65 8.23 2.79
N LYS A 160 18.23 7.35 1.95
CA LYS A 160 18.93 6.17 2.44
C LYS A 160 20.31 6.61 2.90
N THR A 161 20.54 6.61 4.20
CA THR A 161 21.89 6.70 4.76
C THR A 161 22.46 5.29 4.73
N SER A 162 23.55 5.11 3.97
CA SER A 162 24.32 3.86 3.88
C SER A 162 25.02 3.50 5.18
#